data_AF-A0A3N5LDK4-F1
#
_entry.id   AF-A0A3N5LDK4-F1
#
_cell.length_a   1.000
_cell.length_b   1.000
_cell.length_c   1.000
_cell.angle_alpha   90.00
_cell.angle_beta   90.00
_cell.angle_gamma   90.00
#
_symmetry.space_group_name_H-M   'P 1'
#
loop_
_entity.id
_entity.type
_entity.pdbx_description
1 polymer ?
#
loop_
_entity_poly.entity_id
_entity_poly.type
_entity_poly.pdbx_seq_one_letter_code
_entity_poly.pdbx_strand_id
1 'polypeptide(L)'
;MATSRARRWTPLVMTFVLALLAAACVEDTGDTTTTESADTTQATDTTAATTTQATDTTAAGEAPEEIVIGNPIALSGPNNAGASLSQIPSYDLWAADVNAAGGIYVAEYDRQIPVRIERVDDTSDVG
;
A
#
# COMPACT_ATOMS: atom_id res chain seq x y z
N MET A 1 15.90 45.96 28.63
CA MET A 1 14.68 45.34 29.21
C MET A 1 13.57 45.47 28.17
N ALA A 2 13.37 44.45 27.33
CA ALA A 2 12.31 44.43 26.32
C ALA A 2 11.62 43.06 26.41
N THR A 3 10.53 43.05 27.17
CA THR A 3 9.77 41.88 27.60
C THR A 3 8.75 41.45 26.52
N SER A 4 8.90 40.19 26.07
CA SER A 4 7.84 39.22 25.76
C SER A 4 6.54 39.73 25.09
N ARG A 5 6.49 39.69 23.75
CA ARG A 5 5.22 39.77 22.98
C ARG A 5 4.83 38.48 22.25
N ALA A 6 5.66 37.44 22.29
CA ALA A 6 5.47 36.22 21.47
C ALA A 6 4.80 35.04 22.20
N ARG A 7 4.10 35.25 23.32
CA ARG A 7 3.46 34.17 24.11
C ARG A 7 2.02 34.53 24.50
N ARG A 8 1.19 34.89 23.51
CA ARG A 8 -0.25 35.14 23.70
C ARG A 8 -1.15 34.52 22.63
N TRP A 9 -0.59 33.87 21.61
CA TRP A 9 -1.36 33.30 20.49
C TRP A 9 -1.54 31.78 20.57
N THR A 10 -0.73 31.10 21.37
CA THR A 10 -0.82 29.66 21.65
C THR A 10 -2.09 29.19 22.39
N PRO A 11 -2.74 29.96 23.29
CA PRO A 11 -3.92 29.45 23.97
C PRO A 11 -5.18 29.47 23.08
N LEU A 12 -5.22 30.30 22.03
CA LEU A 12 -6.38 30.45 21.13
C LEU A 12 -6.46 29.31 20.09
N VAL A 13 -5.32 28.84 19.59
CA VAL A 13 -5.27 27.70 18.65
C VAL A 13 -5.57 26.39 19.37
N MET A 14 -5.15 26.25 20.63
CA MET A 14 -5.39 25.04 21.43
C MET A 14 -6.83 24.94 21.94
N THR A 15 -7.55 26.06 22.14
CA THR A 15 -8.99 26.02 22.46
C THR A 15 -9.86 25.71 21.25
N PHE A 16 -9.44 26.08 20.03
CA PHE A 16 -10.19 25.76 18.81
C PHE A 16 -10.11 24.27 18.44
N VAL A 17 -8.95 23.63 18.65
CA VAL A 17 -8.76 22.18 18.41
C VAL A 17 -9.50 21.34 19.45
N LEU A 18 -9.64 21.81 20.69
CA LEU A 18 -10.40 21.10 21.74
C LEU A 18 -11.93 21.22 21.55
N ALA A 19 -12.42 22.27 20.88
CA ALA A 19 -13.85 22.44 20.59
C ALA A 19 -14.35 21.54 19.44
N LEU A 20 -13.49 21.15 18.50
CA LEU A 20 -13.84 20.26 17.37
C LEU A 20 -14.04 18.79 17.78
N LEU A 21 -13.55 18.36 18.95
CA LEU A 21 -13.69 17.00 19.48
C LEU A 21 -15.02 16.74 20.21
N ALA A 22 -15.83 17.77 20.49
CA ALA A 22 -17.08 17.65 21.25
C ALA A 22 -18.37 17.68 20.39
N ALA A 23 -18.24 17.69 19.06
CA ALA A 23 -19.38 17.74 18.12
C ALA A 23 -19.74 16.38 17.49
N ALA A 24 -19.14 15.27 17.95
CA ALA A 24 -19.39 13.93 17.42
C ALA A 24 -20.52 13.15 18.13
N CYS A 25 -21.30 13.79 19.00
CA CYS A 25 -22.51 13.21 19.58
C CYS A 25 -23.69 14.14 19.31
N VAL A 26 -24.31 14.00 18.13
CA VAL A 26 -25.72 14.33 17.96
C VAL A 26 -26.43 13.11 17.42
N GLU A 27 -27.24 12.52 18.30
CA GLU A 27 -28.34 11.62 17.98
C GLU A 27 -29.52 12.52 17.56
N ASP A 28 -30.13 12.30 16.39
CA ASP A 28 -31.54 12.61 16.23
C ASP A 28 -32.23 11.72 15.20
N THR A 29 -33.48 11.45 15.53
CA THR A 29 -34.38 10.40 15.08
C THR A 29 -35.34 10.94 14.01
N GLY A 30 -35.43 10.23 12.89
CA GLY A 30 -36.57 10.07 11.95
C GLY A 30 -37.46 11.26 11.54
N ASP A 31 -37.68 11.43 10.23
CA ASP A 31 -38.97 11.06 9.59
C ASP A 31 -38.82 11.02 8.05
N THR A 32 -39.82 10.41 7.41
CA THR A 32 -39.82 9.61 6.18
C THR A 32 -40.38 10.38 4.97
N THR A 33 -40.06 9.93 3.74
CA THR A 33 -40.96 9.75 2.55
C THR A 33 -40.17 9.97 1.24
N THR A 34 -40.26 9.22 0.14
CA THR A 34 -40.57 7.83 -0.28
C THR A 34 -40.57 7.87 -1.82
N THR A 35 -40.27 6.73 -2.48
CA THR A 35 -40.48 6.36 -3.91
C THR A 35 -39.27 6.67 -4.83
N GLU A 36 -38.66 5.75 -5.60
CA GLU A 36 -39.00 4.38 -6.01
C GLU A 36 -37.74 3.62 -6.45
N SER A 37 -37.88 2.30 -6.41
CA SER A 37 -36.96 1.19 -6.65
C SER A 37 -36.15 1.16 -7.94
N ALA A 38 -34.94 0.58 -7.82
CA ALA A 38 -34.59 -0.70 -8.45
C ALA A 38 -33.47 -1.32 -7.59
N ASP A 39 -33.82 -2.16 -6.61
CA ASP A 39 -33.85 -3.62 -6.72
C ASP A 39 -32.68 -4.21 -7.52
N THR A 40 -31.67 -4.72 -6.82
CA THR A 40 -31.24 -6.11 -6.96
C THR A 40 -30.46 -6.49 -5.70
N THR A 41 -31.11 -7.29 -4.87
CA THR A 41 -30.49 -8.16 -3.88
C THR A 41 -29.92 -9.38 -4.58
N GLN A 42 -28.68 -9.78 -4.25
CA GLN A 42 -28.20 -11.16 -4.05
C GLN A 42 -26.68 -11.08 -3.85
N ALA A 43 -26.16 -11.36 -2.67
CA ALA A 43 -26.02 -12.65 -2.01
C ALA A 43 -24.51 -12.94 -1.95
N THR A 44 -24.01 -12.91 -0.72
CA THR A 44 -22.75 -13.52 -0.30
C THR A 44 -22.64 -14.93 -0.87
N ASP A 45 -21.73 -15.11 -1.83
CA ASP A 45 -20.98 -16.36 -1.96
C ASP A 45 -19.55 -16.08 -1.51
N THR A 46 -19.34 -16.22 -0.20
CA THR A 46 -18.01 -16.59 0.30
C THR A 46 -17.75 -18.01 -0.18
N THR A 47 -17.29 -18.13 -1.43
CA THR A 47 -16.58 -19.33 -1.87
C THR A 47 -15.21 -19.25 -1.21
N ALA A 48 -15.09 -19.92 -0.06
CA ALA A 48 -13.81 -20.36 0.44
C ALA A 48 -13.21 -21.30 -0.62
N ALA A 49 -12.45 -20.72 -1.55
CA ALA A 49 -11.52 -21.49 -2.36
C ALA A 49 -10.44 -22.00 -1.41
N THR A 50 -10.66 -23.21 -0.89
CA THR A 50 -9.59 -24.03 -0.34
C THR A 50 -8.62 -24.28 -1.50
N THR A 51 -7.62 -23.40 -1.63
CA THR A 51 -6.44 -23.70 -2.42
C THR A 51 -5.74 -24.87 -1.71
N THR A 52 -6.01 -26.08 -2.20
CA THR A 52 -5.16 -27.24 -1.98
C THR A 52 -3.78 -26.86 -2.51
N GLN A 53 -2.90 -26.43 -1.61
CA GLN A 53 -1.50 -26.21 -1.90
C GLN A 53 -0.91 -27.60 -2.14
N ALA A 54 -0.82 -27.99 -3.42
CA ALA A 54 -0.05 -29.15 -3.81
C ALA A 54 1.38 -28.89 -3.36
N THR A 55 1.83 -29.62 -2.35
CA THR A 55 3.24 -29.68 -1.98
C THR A 55 3.93 -30.53 -3.05
N ASP A 56 4.18 -29.94 -4.21
CA ASP A 56 5.14 -30.49 -5.17
C ASP A 56 6.50 -30.45 -4.50
N THR A 57 6.85 -31.52 -3.79
CA THR A 57 8.23 -31.75 -3.37
C THR A 57 9.01 -32.19 -4.61
N THR A 58 9.25 -31.23 -5.50
CA THR A 58 10.32 -31.35 -6.48
C THR A 58 11.63 -31.37 -5.70
N ALA A 59 12.51 -32.32 -5.99
CA ALA A 59 13.84 -32.33 -5.41
C ALA A 59 14.51 -30.99 -5.78
N ALA A 60 14.74 -30.15 -4.77
CA ALA A 60 15.27 -28.81 -4.94
C ALA A 60 16.58 -28.90 -5.74
N GLY A 61 16.61 -28.25 -6.91
CA GLY A 61 17.85 -28.02 -7.65
C GLY A 61 18.81 -27.13 -6.88
N GLU A 62 19.89 -26.71 -7.53
CA GLU A 62 20.75 -25.68 -6.95
C GLU A 62 19.95 -24.38 -6.74
N ALA A 63 20.11 -23.77 -5.55
CA ALA A 63 19.45 -22.52 -5.24
C ALA A 63 19.91 -21.42 -6.21
N PRO A 64 19.01 -20.59 -6.76
CA PRO A 64 19.41 -19.51 -7.64
C PRO A 64 20.30 -18.51 -6.89
N GLU A 65 21.21 -17.86 -7.62
CA GLU A 65 22.10 -16.82 -7.06
C GLU A 65 21.32 -15.59 -6.59
N GLU A 66 20.22 -15.26 -7.28
CA GLU A 66 19.34 -14.12 -7.01
C GLU A 66 17.90 -14.43 -7.45
N ILE A 67 16.93 -13.77 -6.81
CA ILE A 67 15.52 -13.75 -7.23
C ILE A 67 15.32 -12.52 -8.12
N VAL A 68 15.09 -12.74 -9.40
CA VAL A 68 14.81 -11.67 -10.37
C VAL A 68 13.32 -11.34 -10.35
N ILE A 69 13.00 -10.09 -10.04
CA ILE A 69 11.63 -9.59 -10.01
C ILE A 69 11.44 -8.68 -11.21
N GLY A 70 10.61 -9.13 -12.15
CA GLY A 70 10.18 -8.31 -13.27
C GLY A 70 9.30 -7.15 -12.79
N ASN A 71 9.66 -5.94 -13.17
CA ASN A 71 8.93 -4.72 -12.84
C ASN A 71 8.64 -3.92 -14.13
N PRO A 72 7.52 -4.21 -14.82
CA PRO A 72 6.96 -3.31 -15.81
C PRO A 72 6.55 -2.01 -15.11
N ILE A 73 7.12 -0.90 -15.54
CA ILE A 73 6.86 0.41 -14.94
C ILE A 73 7.03 1.49 -15.98
N ALA A 74 6.27 2.58 -15.84
CA ALA A 74 6.35 3.75 -16.70
C ALA A 74 7.72 4.46 -16.60
N LEU A 75 8.70 3.99 -17.36
CA LEU A 75 9.98 4.68 -17.53
C LEU A 75 9.88 5.76 -18.62
N SER A 76 8.87 5.68 -19.46
CA SER A 76 8.45 6.73 -20.38
C SER A 76 6.92 6.89 -20.43
N GLY A 77 6.45 7.84 -21.24
CA GLY A 77 5.03 8.12 -21.42
C GLY A 77 4.39 8.97 -20.32
N PRO A 78 3.05 9.17 -20.39
CA PRO A 78 2.34 10.12 -19.54
C PRO A 78 2.48 9.87 -18.03
N ASN A 79 2.64 8.62 -17.60
CA ASN A 79 2.69 8.29 -16.18
C ASN A 79 4.11 8.25 -15.60
N ASN A 80 5.15 8.54 -16.40
CA ASN A 80 6.54 8.45 -15.96
C ASN A 80 6.85 9.32 -14.74
N ALA A 81 6.31 10.54 -14.67
CA ALA A 81 6.54 11.42 -13.54
C ALA A 81 5.99 10.83 -12.24
N GLY A 82 4.82 10.17 -12.30
CA GLY A 82 4.25 9.46 -11.17
C GLY A 82 5.12 8.30 -10.72
N ALA A 83 5.54 7.45 -11.67
CA ALA A 83 6.41 6.32 -11.39
C ALA A 83 7.77 6.73 -10.79
N SER A 84 8.40 7.76 -11.37
CA SER A 84 9.72 8.24 -10.96
C SER A 84 9.73 8.84 -9.55
N LEU A 85 8.62 9.45 -9.13
CA LEU A 85 8.55 10.13 -7.83
C LEU A 85 8.08 9.22 -6.70
N SER A 86 7.17 8.27 -6.96
CA SER A 86 6.55 7.47 -5.88
C SER A 86 6.84 5.98 -5.94
N GLN A 87 7.05 5.42 -7.13
CA GLN A 87 7.14 3.96 -7.29
C GLN A 87 8.58 3.50 -7.34
N ILE A 88 9.39 4.02 -8.27
CA ILE A 88 10.78 3.59 -8.48
C ILE A 88 11.60 3.67 -7.19
N PRO A 89 11.63 4.81 -6.45
CA PRO A 89 12.43 4.91 -5.23
C PRO A 89 11.94 3.96 -4.12
N SER A 90 10.65 3.69 -4.06
CA SER A 90 10.07 2.77 -3.07
C SER A 90 10.52 1.34 -3.32
N TYR A 91 10.56 0.91 -4.58
CA TYR A 91 11.07 -0.40 -4.96
C TYR A 91 12.58 -0.53 -4.72
N ASP A 92 13.36 0.51 -5.04
CA ASP A 92 14.81 0.51 -4.79
C ASP A 92 15.11 0.41 -3.29
N LEU A 93 14.41 1.18 -2.46
CA LEU A 93 14.57 1.15 -1.02
C LEU A 93 14.20 -0.23 -0.45
N TRP A 94 13.08 -0.80 -0.88
CA TRP A 94 12.68 -2.15 -0.47
C TRP A 94 13.72 -3.21 -0.85
N ALA A 95 14.22 -3.19 -2.09
CA ALA A 95 15.23 -4.16 -2.53
C ALA A 95 16.53 -4.00 -1.74
N ALA A 96 16.93 -2.75 -1.45
CA ALA A 96 18.09 -2.47 -0.62
C ALA A 96 17.91 -3.02 0.81
N ASP A 97 16.76 -2.78 1.44
CA ASP A 97 16.47 -3.24 2.80
C ASP A 97 16.41 -4.78 2.87
N VAL A 98 15.75 -5.43 1.91
CA VAL A 98 15.68 -6.89 1.83
C VAL A 98 17.07 -7.50 1.63
N ASN A 99 17.87 -6.95 0.73
CA ASN A 99 19.22 -7.44 0.48
C ASN A 99 20.16 -7.19 1.68
N ALA A 100 20.00 -6.07 2.38
CA ALA A 100 20.72 -5.79 3.61
C ALA A 100 20.33 -6.76 4.75
N ALA A 101 19.08 -7.24 4.76
CA ALA A 101 18.61 -8.27 5.69
C ALA A 101 19.10 -9.69 5.33
N GLY A 102 19.75 -9.87 4.17
CA GLY A 102 20.27 -11.16 3.69
C GLY A 102 19.47 -11.78 2.55
N GLY A 103 18.35 -11.17 2.13
CA GLY A 103 17.49 -11.64 1.05
C GLY A 103 16.17 -12.24 1.53
N ILE A 104 15.44 -12.87 0.61
CA ILE A 104 14.19 -13.58 0.92
C ILE A 104 14.53 -15.03 1.27
N TYR A 105 14.04 -15.51 2.41
CA TYR A 105 14.18 -16.91 2.78
C TYR A 105 13.28 -17.81 1.90
N VAL A 106 13.90 -18.76 1.21
CA VAL A 106 13.20 -19.74 0.37
C VAL A 106 13.37 -21.12 1.00
N ALA A 107 12.26 -21.66 1.53
CA ALA A 107 12.26 -22.91 2.29
C ALA A 107 12.72 -24.13 1.47
N GLU A 108 12.49 -24.13 0.16
CA GLU A 108 12.96 -25.17 -0.76
C GLU A 108 14.49 -25.32 -0.75
N TYR A 109 15.21 -24.22 -0.47
CA TYR A 109 16.67 -24.18 -0.47
C TYR A 109 17.29 -23.96 0.92
N ASP A 110 16.47 -23.79 1.97
CA ASP A 110 16.89 -23.42 3.33
C ASP A 110 17.90 -22.25 3.33
N ARG A 111 17.65 -21.25 2.48
CA ARG A 111 18.60 -20.16 2.21
C ARG A 111 17.89 -18.83 2.00
N GLN A 112 18.54 -17.75 2.44
CA GLN A 112 18.16 -16.39 2.05
C GLN A 112 18.82 -16.02 0.72
N ILE A 113 18.00 -15.64 -0.25
CA ILE A 113 18.43 -15.35 -1.62
C ILE A 113 18.19 -13.86 -1.89
N PRO A 114 19.22 -13.10 -2.34
CA PRO A 114 19.07 -11.68 -2.63
C PRO A 114 18.10 -11.45 -3.80
N VAL A 115 17.49 -10.27 -3.83
CA VAL A 115 16.57 -9.85 -4.88
C VAL A 115 17.22 -8.86 -5.84
N ARG A 116 16.87 -8.96 -7.13
CA ARG A 116 17.18 -7.96 -8.14
C ARG A 116 15.91 -7.55 -8.87
N ILE A 117 15.69 -6.24 -8.98
CA ILE A 117 14.57 -5.70 -9.74
C ILE A 117 15.02 -5.46 -11.18
N GLU A 118 14.36 -6.14 -12.12
CA GLU A 118 14.55 -5.94 -13.54
C GLU A 118 13.41 -5.06 -14.08
N ARG A 119 13.76 -3.81 -14.43
CA ARG A 119 12.78 -2.83 -14.89
C ARG A 119 12.62 -2.89 -16.39
N VAL A 120 11.36 -2.93 -16.82
CA VAL A 120 10.97 -2.86 -18.23
C VAL A 120 10.06 -1.66 -18.40
N ASP A 121 10.33 -0.83 -19.41
CA ASP A 121 9.49 0.32 -19.73
C ASP A 121 8.16 -0.16 -20.34
N ASP A 122 7.04 0.14 -19.67
CA ASP A 122 5.70 -0.13 -20.20
C ASP A 122 5.17 1.02 -21.09
N THR A 123 5.93 2.11 -21.23
CA THR A 123 5.62 3.31 -22.01
C THR A 123 4.34 4.04 -21.59
N SER A 124 3.71 3.63 -20.48
CA SER A 124 2.37 4.08 -20.06
C SER A 124 1.31 3.98 -21.17
N ASP A 125 1.45 3.03 -22.09
CA ASP A 125 0.48 2.85 -23.16
C ASP A 125 -0.72 2.05 -22.65
N VAL A 126 -1.91 2.48 -23.05
CA VAL A 126 -3.19 1.84 -22.71
C VAL A 126 -3.77 1.03 -23.88
N GLY A 127 -3.01 0.81 -24.96
CA GLY A 127 -3.46 0.00 -26.11
C GLY A 127 -2.35 -0.59 -26.98
#